data_AF-G3NAM0-F1
#
_entry.id   AF-G3NAM0-F1
#
_cell.length_a   1.000
_cell.length_b   1.000
_cell.length_c   1.000
_cell.angle_alpha   90.00
_cell.angle_beta   90.00
_cell.angle_gamma   90.00
#
_symmetry.space_group_name_H-M   'P 1'
#
loop_
_entity.id
_entity.type
_entity.pdbx_description
1 polymer ?
#
loop_
_entity_poly.entity_id
_entity_poly.type
_entity_poly.pdbx_seq_one_letter_code
_entity_poly.pdbx_strand_id
1 'polypeptide(L)'
;MKDKAVCESDVMSMSPCCSDPPPPFRVEPDGVRWFRPAVRKYSCELTIDTNTVNKHLKLSDNNRKVTRVEEDQSYPDHPDRFDFRPQLLCRTGLTGRCYW
;
A
#
# COMPACT_ATOMS: atom_id res chain seq x y z
N MET A 1 -22.35 3.64 4.33
CA MET A 1 -21.22 2.96 5.00
C MET A 1 -20.05 3.02 4.04
N LYS A 2 -18.95 3.69 4.40
CA LYS A 2 -17.81 3.88 3.49
C LYS A 2 -16.87 2.70 3.69
N ASP A 3 -16.76 1.83 2.71
CA ASP A 3 -15.80 0.72 2.68
C ASP A 3 -14.37 1.26 2.48
N LYS A 4 -13.81 1.87 3.53
CA LYS A 4 -12.39 2.26 3.56
C LYS A 4 -11.59 1.10 4.14
N ALA A 5 -10.54 0.66 3.43
CA ALA A 5 -9.61 -0.32 3.93
C ALA A 5 -8.80 0.27 5.11
N VAL A 6 -8.77 -0.46 6.22
CA VAL A 6 -7.97 -0.14 7.42
C VAL A 6 -6.67 -0.91 7.33
N CYS A 7 -5.54 -0.23 7.47
CA CYS A 7 -4.23 -0.87 7.55
C CYS A 7 -3.73 -0.84 9.01
N GLU A 8 -3.45 -2.01 9.57
CA GLU A 8 -2.80 -2.17 10.88
C GLU A 8 -1.30 -2.39 10.69
N SER A 9 -0.48 -1.84 11.58
CA SER A 9 0.97 -1.81 11.39
C SER A 9 1.66 -3.14 11.72
N ASP A 10 1.90 -3.98 10.72
CA ASP A 10 2.94 -5.01 10.71
C ASP A 10 3.63 -5.00 9.32
N VAL A 11 4.53 -4.03 9.13
CA VAL A 11 5.36 -3.79 7.92
C VAL A 11 4.61 -3.91 6.58
N MET A 12 3.94 -2.83 6.17
CA MET A 12 3.43 -2.68 4.81
C MET A 12 4.52 -2.09 3.90
N SER A 13 5.02 -2.88 2.95
CA SER A 13 5.83 -2.40 1.82
C SER A 13 4.99 -2.50 0.55
N MET A 14 4.49 -1.38 0.04
CA MET A 14 3.90 -1.33 -1.30
C MET A 14 5.04 -1.30 -2.32
N SER A 15 5.40 -2.49 -2.82
CA SER A 15 6.46 -2.63 -3.81
C SER A 15 6.18 -1.77 -5.05
N PRO A 16 7.19 -1.07 -5.61
CA PRO A 16 7.02 -0.40 -6.89
C PRO A 16 6.74 -1.46 -7.96
N CYS A 17 5.67 -1.28 -8.74
CA CYS A 17 5.55 -2.03 -9.98
C CYS A 17 6.73 -1.64 -10.88
N CYS A 18 7.75 -2.50 -10.97
CA CYS A 18 8.88 -2.35 -11.88
C CYS A 18 8.35 -2.15 -13.29
N SER A 19 8.43 -0.93 -13.77
CA SER A 19 8.07 -0.53 -15.12
C SER A 19 9.36 -0.26 -15.88
N ASP A 20 10.09 -1.32 -16.23
CA ASP A 20 11.14 -1.27 -17.25
C ASP A 20 11.02 -2.51 -18.15
N PRO A 21 10.83 -2.38 -19.47
CA PRO A 21 10.84 -3.51 -20.37
C PRO A 21 12.28 -4.02 -20.57
N PRO A 22 12.54 -5.34 -20.47
CA PRO A 22 13.88 -5.87 -20.73
C PRO A 22 14.23 -5.82 -22.24
N PRO A 23 15.51 -5.65 -22.61
CA PRO A 23 15.94 -5.72 -24.00
C PRO A 23 15.71 -7.13 -24.57
N PRO A 24 15.56 -7.29 -25.90
CA PRO A 24 15.14 -8.54 -26.50
C PRO A 24 16.35 -9.48 -26.58
N PHE A 25 16.64 -10.18 -25.49
CA PHE A 25 17.43 -11.41 -25.58
C PHE A 25 16.57 -12.59 -25.14
N ARG A 26 16.32 -13.44 -26.12
CA ARG A 26 15.42 -14.58 -26.10
C ARG A 26 16.04 -15.70 -25.26
N VAL A 27 15.38 -16.05 -24.15
CA VAL A 27 15.67 -17.27 -23.39
C VAL A 27 14.34 -17.97 -23.16
N GLU A 28 14.13 -19.10 -23.84
CA GLU A 28 12.99 -20.00 -23.63
C GLU A 28 13.18 -20.72 -22.27
N PRO A 29 12.20 -20.70 -21.35
CA PRO A 29 12.20 -21.59 -20.21
C PRO A 29 11.22 -22.75 -20.45
N ASP A 30 11.76 -23.95 -20.68
CA ASP A 30 11.07 -25.26 -20.65
C ASP A 30 10.62 -25.67 -19.23
N GLY A 31 10.05 -24.73 -18.48
CA GLY A 31 9.52 -24.95 -17.14
C GLY A 31 8.31 -24.07 -16.97
N VAL A 32 7.12 -24.69 -16.87
CA VAL A 32 5.85 -23.98 -16.78
C VAL A 32 5.88 -23.02 -15.59
N ARG A 33 6.07 -21.73 -15.87
CA ARG A 33 6.07 -20.64 -14.90
C ARG A 33 4.62 -20.35 -14.49
N TRP A 34 4.11 -21.12 -13.54
CA TRP A 34 2.73 -21.00 -13.00
C TRP A 34 2.52 -19.79 -12.07
N PHE A 35 3.25 -18.69 -12.21
CA PHE A 35 2.81 -17.43 -11.61
C PHE A 35 1.83 -16.75 -12.56
N ARG A 36 0.56 -17.12 -12.36
CA ARG A 36 -0.63 -16.75 -13.14
C ARG A 36 -0.60 -15.28 -13.59
N PRO A 37 -0.66 -14.99 -14.91
CA PRO A 37 -0.92 -13.63 -15.43
C PRO A 37 -2.22 -13.00 -14.89
N ALA A 38 -3.14 -13.81 -14.35
CA ALA A 38 -4.48 -13.42 -13.97
C ALA A 38 -4.58 -12.57 -12.69
N VAL A 39 -3.67 -12.71 -11.73
CA VAL A 39 -3.74 -11.94 -10.46
C VAL A 39 -3.30 -10.49 -10.62
N ARG A 40 -2.40 -10.21 -11.58
CA ARG A 40 -1.98 -8.85 -11.92
C ARG A 40 -3.12 -8.00 -12.49
N LYS A 41 -4.14 -8.62 -13.08
CA LYS A 41 -5.31 -7.89 -13.61
C LYS A 41 -6.11 -7.16 -12.53
N TYR A 42 -6.00 -7.61 -11.28
CA TYR A 42 -6.73 -7.04 -10.14
C TYR A 42 -5.81 -6.27 -9.17
N SER A 43 -4.58 -5.94 -9.59
CA SER A 43 -3.71 -5.10 -8.76
C SER A 43 -4.25 -3.68 -8.70
N CYS A 44 -4.41 -3.14 -7.50
CA CYS A 44 -4.78 -1.74 -7.30
C CYS A 44 -3.65 -1.02 -6.57
N GLU A 45 -3.33 0.18 -7.04
CA GLU A 45 -2.46 1.06 -6.26
C GLU A 45 -3.28 1.72 -5.15
N LEU A 46 -2.84 1.53 -3.91
CA LEU A 46 -3.46 2.16 -2.75
C LEU A 46 -2.82 3.52 -2.49
N THR A 47 -3.67 4.52 -2.23
CA THR A 47 -3.24 5.85 -1.81
C THR A 47 -3.64 6.06 -0.36
N ILE A 48 -2.66 6.38 0.50
CA ILE A 48 -2.89 6.64 1.92
C ILE A 48 -3.60 7.99 2.11
N ASP A 49 -4.58 8.02 3.01
CA ASP A 49 -5.24 9.24 3.48
C ASP A 49 -4.49 9.81 4.70
N THR A 50 -3.55 10.73 4.45
CA THR A 50 -2.67 11.33 5.47
C THR A 50 -3.41 12.05 6.59
N ASN A 51 -4.67 12.40 6.38
CA ASN A 51 -5.53 13.02 7.39
C ASN A 51 -5.98 12.04 8.46
N THR A 52 -5.93 10.73 8.16
CA THR A 52 -6.37 9.65 9.07
C THR A 52 -5.22 8.99 9.81
N VAL A 53 -3.98 9.15 9.32
CA VAL A 53 -2.79 8.46 9.82
C VAL A 53 -2.51 8.78 11.29
N ASN A 54 -2.34 7.78 12.13
CA ASN A 54 -1.94 7.99 13.52
C ASN A 54 -0.54 8.64 13.65
N LYS A 55 -0.35 9.46 14.70
CA LYS A 55 0.91 10.18 14.94
C LYS A 55 2.11 9.26 15.17
N HIS A 56 1.92 8.02 15.62
CA HIS A 56 2.99 7.02 15.78
C HIS A 56 3.31 6.23 14.49
N LEU A 57 2.74 6.62 13.34
CA LEU A 57 3.05 6.02 12.05
C LEU A 57 3.86 7.00 11.21
N LYS A 58 5.03 6.56 10.75
CA LYS A 58 5.86 7.30 9.81
C LYS A 58 5.68 6.76 8.40
N LEU A 59 5.32 7.67 7.50
CA LEU A 59 5.27 7.40 6.06
C LEU A 59 6.64 7.69 5.43
N SER A 60 7.08 6.79 4.56
CA SER A 60 8.31 6.93 3.77
C SER A 60 8.12 6.33 2.38
N ASP A 61 9.13 6.46 1.53
CA ASP A 61 9.11 5.97 0.14
C ASP A 61 7.86 6.46 -0.62
N ASN A 62 7.65 7.78 -0.64
CA ASN A 62 6.48 8.39 -1.27
C ASN A 62 5.14 7.83 -0.75
N ASN A 63 5.05 7.61 0.58
CA ASN A 63 3.91 7.02 1.28
C ASN A 63 3.62 5.55 0.90
N ARG A 64 4.59 4.84 0.31
CA ARG A 64 4.48 3.40 0.00
C ARG A 64 4.93 2.50 1.15
N LYS A 65 5.65 3.06 2.12
CA LYS A 65 6.10 2.35 3.31
C LYS A 65 5.60 3.02 4.57
N VAL A 66 5.07 2.19 5.46
CA VAL A 66 4.56 2.61 6.77
C VAL A 66 5.38 1.92 7.84
N THR A 67 5.94 2.69 8.76
CA THR A 67 6.70 2.19 9.90
C THR A 67 6.13 2.74 11.19
N ARG A 68 5.93 1.88 12.18
CA ARG A 68 5.59 2.31 13.54
C ARG A 68 6.83 2.89 14.21
N VAL A 69 6.67 4.05 14.82
CA VAL A 69 7.72 4.78 15.55
C VAL A 69 7.17 5.16 16.93
N GLU A 70 8.05 5.42 17.90
CA GLU A 70 7.63 5.88 19.23
C GLU A 70 7.39 7.39 19.25
N GLU A 71 8.07 8.14 18.39
CA GLU A 71 7.93 9.59 18.31
C GLU A 71 6.72 10.04 17.49
N ASP A 72 6.00 11.02 18.02
CA ASP A 72 4.90 11.67 17.31
C ASP A 72 5.38 12.35 16.03
N GLN A 73 4.83 11.93 14.90
CA GLN A 73 5.02 12.57 13.61
C GLN A 73 4.20 13.86 13.52
N SER A 74 4.79 14.89 12.89
CA SER A 74 4.19 16.22 12.73
C SER A 74 3.11 16.26 11.64
N TYR A 75 2.01 15.55 11.86
CA TYR A 75 0.84 15.65 11.00
C TYR A 75 -0.11 16.78 11.45
N PRO A 76 -0.72 17.53 10.52
CA PRO A 76 -1.74 18.51 10.87
C PRO A 76 -2.92 17.87 11.61
N ASP A 77 -3.45 18.57 12.62
CA ASP A 77 -4.61 18.08 13.35
C ASP A 77 -5.82 17.96 12.42
N HIS A 78 -6.56 16.87 12.57
CA HIS A 78 -7.70 16.54 11.72
C HIS A 78 -8.71 15.68 12.51
N PRO A 79 -10.02 15.92 12.41
CA PRO A 79 -11.04 15.17 13.18
C PRO A 79 -11.08 13.67 12.85
N ASP A 80 -10.72 13.29 11.62
CA ASP A 80 -10.67 11.88 11.20
C ASP A 80 -9.36 11.17 11.57
N ARG A 81 -8.46 11.82 12.31
CA ARG A 81 -7.16 11.23 12.67
C ARG A 81 -7.33 10.19 13.77
N PHE A 82 -6.66 9.05 13.61
CA PHE A 82 -6.59 8.07 14.70
C PHE A 82 -5.62 8.55 15.77
N ASP A 83 -6.06 8.59 17.03
CA ASP A 83 -5.20 9.02 18.15
C ASP A 83 -4.68 7.83 18.98
N PHE A 84 -5.49 6.77 19.15
CA PHE A 84 -5.20 5.70 20.11
C PHE A 84 -4.50 4.47 19.54
N ARG A 85 -4.68 4.19 18.24
CA ARG A 85 -4.17 2.97 17.58
C ARG A 85 -3.35 3.35 16.36
N PRO A 86 -2.22 2.66 16.10
CA PRO A 86 -1.39 2.90 14.92
C PRO A 86 -2.08 2.37 13.66
N GLN A 87 -3.10 3.10 13.21
CA GLN A 87 -3.93 2.78 12.05
C GLN A 87 -3.92 3.94 11.05
N LEU A 88 -4.30 3.63 9.81
CA LEU A 88 -4.56 4.59 8.75
C LEU A 88 -5.62 4.05 7.79
N LEU A 89 -6.20 4.94 7.00
CA LEU A 89 -7.11 4.58 5.92
C LEU A 89 -6.49 4.88 4.55
N CYS A 90 -6.93 4.12 3.55
CA CYS A 90 -6.73 4.51 2.16
C CYS A 90 -7.79 5.55 1.74
N ARG A 91 -7.39 6.46 0.85
CA ARG A 91 -8.27 7.50 0.29
C ARG A 91 -9.38 6.88 -0.55
N THR A 92 -9.04 5.88 -1.35
CA THR A 92 -9.97 5.17 -2.22
C THR A 92 -10.38 3.87 -1.55
N GLY A 93 -11.70 3.64 -1.46
CA GLY A 93 -12.23 2.35 -1.04
C GLY A 93 -11.97 1.29 -2.11
N LEU A 94 -11.71 0.05 -1.70
CA LEU A 94 -11.57 -1.06 -2.62
C LEU A 94 -12.95 -1.64 -2.92
N THR A 95 -13.45 -1.41 -4.14
CA THR A 95 -14.72 -2.00 -4.60
C THR A 95 -14.44 -3.15 -5.58
N GLY A 96 -15.05 -4.32 -5.36
CA GLY A 96 -14.90 -5.49 -6.24
C GLY A 96 -13.71 -6.39 -5.85
N ARG A 97 -13.12 -7.09 -6.83
CA ARG A 97 -11.93 -7.93 -6.62
C ARG A 97 -10.67 -7.10 -6.79
N CYS A 98 -9.96 -6.88 -5.70
CA CYS A 98 -8.71 -6.12 -5.68
C CYS A 98 -7.66 -6.83 -4.83
N TYR A 99 -6.42 -6.81 -5.28
CA TYR A 99 -5.21 -7.19 -4.55
C TYR A 99 -4.27 -5.97 -4.56
N TRP A 100 -3.51 -5.76 -3.48
CA TRP A 100 -2.66 -4.59 -3.28
C TRP A 100 -1.33 -4.97 -2.65
#